data_AF-A0A2N3N153-F1
#
_entry.id   AF-A0A2N3N153-F1
#
_cell.length_a   1.000
_cell.length_b   1.000
_cell.length_c   1.000
_cell.angle_alpha   90.00
_cell.angle_beta   90.00
_cell.angle_gamma   90.00
#
_symmetry.space_group_name_H-M   'P 1'
#
loop_
_entity.id
_entity.type
_entity.pdbx_description
1 polymer ?
#
loop_
_entity_poly.entity_id
_entity_poly.type
_entity_poly.pdbx_seq_one_letter_code
_entity_poly.pdbx_strand_id
1 'polypeptide(L)'
;MSAADALPILDHIVILVSVESLQKLPKQLENALTVIDGGSHADGLTLNKLIIFRDGSYIELIAFRDNLDPERRHGHRWGSLKEGAIIDWAYTLADEKAFPAVQKRVEEASPETGVRYQDPVAGGRRRPDGAELKWAVSSAQDASHKPLWPGTAPFWCLDRTPRHLRVPYRDEETGVALPHTTHASGALGISQVFISVPEKEFSSTCLLYDLVHGPAIKHGSPEKAWHWTVYAGSSRGEQVVSLSASPGSKERHISLRLVGDQDSPRSIHVLPGLTLDFDNRSDGE
;
A
#
# COMPACT_ATOMS: atom_id res chain seq x y z
N MET A 1 12.10 -22.85 -2.38
CA MET A 1 10.67 -22.55 -2.58
C MET A 1 10.46 -22.28 -4.06
N SER A 2 9.43 -22.85 -4.67
CA SER A 2 9.11 -22.50 -6.05
C SER A 2 8.66 -21.03 -6.10
N ALA A 3 8.81 -20.34 -7.23
CA ALA A 3 8.29 -18.98 -7.39
C ALA A 3 6.76 -18.89 -7.19
N ALA A 4 6.05 -20.03 -7.14
CA ALA A 4 4.61 -20.10 -6.90
C ALA A 4 4.22 -19.95 -5.41
N ASP A 5 5.15 -20.04 -4.46
CA ASP A 5 4.84 -20.05 -3.02
C ASP A 5 5.37 -18.82 -2.26
N ALA A 6 5.85 -17.80 -2.98
CA ALA A 6 6.37 -16.59 -2.36
C ALA A 6 5.21 -15.69 -1.89
N LEU A 7 5.22 -15.33 -0.60
CA LEU A 7 4.32 -14.32 -0.06
C LEU A 7 4.53 -12.98 -0.78
N PRO A 8 3.49 -12.17 -0.98
CA PRO A 8 3.66 -10.81 -1.49
C PRO A 8 4.51 -9.99 -0.52
N ILE A 9 5.22 -9.01 -1.07
CA ILE A 9 5.95 -8.01 -0.28
C ILE A 9 5.08 -6.76 -0.20
N LEU A 10 4.79 -6.24 0.99
CA LEU A 10 4.12 -4.94 1.14
C LEU A 10 4.98 -3.83 0.55
N ASP A 11 4.46 -3.15 -0.47
CA ASP A 11 5.17 -2.05 -1.14
C ASP A 11 4.83 -0.72 -0.48
N HIS A 12 3.57 -0.30 -0.53
CA HIS A 12 3.12 0.94 0.08
C HIS A 12 1.62 1.02 0.33
N ILE A 13 1.25 1.97 1.17
CA ILE A 13 -0.13 2.41 1.38
C ILE A 13 -0.34 3.74 0.67
N VAL A 14 -1.49 3.92 0.01
CA VAL A 14 -1.84 5.17 -0.69
C VAL A 14 -2.82 5.98 0.13
N ILE A 15 -2.44 7.20 0.50
CA ILE A 15 -3.32 8.18 1.12
C ILE A 15 -3.54 9.32 0.12
N LEU A 16 -4.78 9.49 -0.33
CA LEU A 16 -5.15 10.59 -1.21
C LEU A 16 -5.34 11.85 -0.36
N VAL A 17 -4.64 12.93 -0.72
CA VAL A 17 -4.71 14.23 -0.04
C VAL A 17 -4.98 15.34 -1.03
N SER A 18 -5.43 16.49 -0.53
CA SER A 18 -5.50 17.70 -1.36
C SER A 18 -4.10 18.18 -1.73
N VAL A 19 -3.96 18.85 -2.88
CA VAL A 19 -2.67 19.43 -3.29
C VAL A 19 -2.17 20.47 -2.28
N GLU A 20 -3.08 21.21 -1.64
CA GLU A 20 -2.75 22.15 -0.57
C GLU A 20 -2.15 21.43 0.64
N SER A 21 -2.77 20.33 1.09
CA SER A 21 -2.25 19.53 2.21
C SER A 21 -0.91 18.88 1.87
N LEU A 22 -0.71 18.50 0.61
CA LEU A 22 0.57 17.95 0.17
C LEU A 22 1.67 19.02 0.14
N GLN A 23 1.36 20.24 -0.30
CA GLN A 23 2.30 21.36 -0.32
C GLN A 23 2.63 21.87 1.09
N LYS A 24 1.61 21.93 1.95
CA LYS A 24 1.71 22.36 3.34
C LYS A 24 1.15 21.27 4.24
N LEU A 25 2.05 20.40 4.67
CA LEU A 25 1.71 19.26 5.51
C LEU A 25 1.05 19.73 6.81
N PRO A 26 0.04 18.99 7.33
CA PRO A 26 -0.48 19.26 8.66
C PRO A 26 0.61 19.13 9.72
N LYS A 27 0.66 20.08 10.66
CA LYS A 27 1.68 20.09 11.72
C LYS A 27 1.72 18.80 12.53
N GLN A 28 0.57 18.18 12.77
CA GLN A 28 0.47 16.91 13.48
C GLN A 28 1.22 15.79 12.75
N LEU A 29 1.13 15.76 11.41
CA LEU A 29 1.88 14.83 10.59
C LEU A 29 3.38 15.14 10.62
N GLU A 30 3.76 16.40 10.39
CA GLU A 30 5.18 16.83 10.39
C GLU A 30 5.87 16.54 11.73
N ASN A 31 5.16 16.69 12.84
CA ASN A 31 5.68 16.45 14.18
C ASN A 31 5.81 14.96 14.52
N ALA A 32 5.11 14.08 13.80
CA ALA A 32 5.06 12.64 14.10
C ALA A 32 5.90 11.81 13.13
N LEU A 33 5.90 12.16 11.84
CA LEU A 33 6.50 11.38 10.77
C LEU A 33 7.37 12.26 9.89
N THR A 34 8.60 11.82 9.63
CA THR A 34 9.44 12.42 8.59
C THR A 34 8.85 12.16 7.21
N VAL A 35 8.60 13.25 6.48
CA VAL A 35 8.08 13.25 5.12
C VAL A 35 9.13 13.80 4.18
N ILE A 36 9.38 13.11 3.07
CA ILE A 36 10.30 13.58 2.02
C ILE A 36 9.56 13.85 0.71
N ASP A 37 10.17 14.65 -0.14
CA ASP A 37 9.66 14.84 -1.50
C ASP A 37 9.78 13.55 -2.30
N GLY A 38 8.68 13.16 -2.96
CA GLY A 38 8.69 12.12 -3.97
C GLY A 38 8.97 12.73 -5.34
N GLY A 39 7.91 13.22 -5.99
CA GLY A 39 8.00 13.92 -7.27
C GLY A 39 6.72 13.86 -8.07
N SER A 40 6.86 14.07 -9.38
CA SER A 40 5.75 14.06 -10.34
C SER A 40 5.63 12.71 -11.04
N HIS A 41 4.41 12.17 -11.13
CA HIS A 41 4.15 10.96 -11.92
C HIS A 41 4.22 11.26 -13.42
N ALA A 42 4.66 10.26 -14.18
CA ALA A 42 4.93 10.39 -15.62
C ALA A 42 3.69 10.74 -16.45
N ASP A 43 2.48 10.44 -15.97
CA ASP A 43 1.21 10.81 -16.60
C ASP A 43 0.89 12.31 -16.49
N GLY A 44 1.62 13.03 -15.64
CA GLY A 44 1.44 14.44 -15.36
C GLY A 44 0.18 14.78 -14.54
N LEU A 45 -0.55 13.80 -14.01
CA LEU A 45 -1.82 14.03 -13.30
C LEU A 45 -1.62 14.26 -11.81
N THR A 46 -0.67 13.54 -11.21
CA THR A 46 -0.48 13.50 -9.77
C THR A 46 0.98 13.75 -9.38
N LEU A 47 1.16 14.14 -8.11
CA LEU A 47 2.45 14.31 -7.46
C LEU A 47 2.38 13.69 -6.05
N ASN A 48 3.53 13.33 -5.50
CA ASN A 48 3.60 12.68 -4.19
C ASN A 48 4.69 13.21 -3.26
N LYS A 49 4.46 12.94 -1.97
CA LYS A 49 5.46 12.93 -0.91
C LYS A 49 5.44 11.54 -0.25
N LEU A 50 6.56 11.16 0.34
CA LEU A 50 6.78 9.80 0.84
C LEU A 50 7.10 9.82 2.34
N ILE A 51 6.58 8.84 3.06
CA ILE A 51 6.97 8.50 4.43
C ILE A 51 7.56 7.09 4.34
N ILE A 52 8.89 7.00 4.33
CA ILE A 52 9.61 5.73 4.11
C ILE A 52 9.98 5.12 5.45
N PHE A 53 9.70 3.84 5.63
CA PHE A 53 10.03 3.11 6.85
C PHE A 53 11.28 2.26 6.71
N ARG A 54 11.85 1.84 7.84
CA ARG A 54 13.08 1.03 7.89
C ARG A 54 12.91 -0.36 7.30
N ASP A 55 11.68 -0.87 7.27
CA ASP A 55 11.34 -2.17 6.69
C ASP A 55 11.27 -2.16 5.14
N GLY A 56 11.42 -0.99 4.52
CA GLY A 56 11.37 -0.79 3.08
C GLY A 56 9.95 -0.63 2.51
N SER A 57 8.92 -0.65 3.34
CA SER A 57 7.58 -0.17 2.99
C SER A 57 7.48 1.35 3.14
N TYR A 58 6.44 1.97 2.58
CA TYR A 58 6.21 3.41 2.73
C TYR A 58 4.73 3.79 2.67
N ILE A 59 4.40 5.01 3.11
CA ILE A 59 3.12 5.65 2.81
C ILE A 59 3.35 6.66 1.69
N GLU A 60 2.56 6.56 0.64
CA GLU A 60 2.47 7.55 -0.42
C GLU A 60 1.36 8.55 -0.08
N LEU A 61 1.75 9.80 0.18
CA LEU A 61 0.80 10.91 0.16
C LEU A 61 0.70 11.39 -1.29
N ILE A 62 -0.43 11.13 -1.93
CA ILE A 62 -0.64 11.50 -3.33
C ILE A 62 -1.69 12.59 -3.45
N ALA A 63 -1.45 13.55 -4.34
CA ALA A 63 -2.42 14.57 -4.71
C ALA A 63 -2.53 14.70 -6.24
N PHE A 64 -3.73 15.01 -6.71
CA PHE A 64 -3.91 15.53 -8.07
C PHE A 64 -3.33 16.94 -8.17
N ARG A 65 -2.79 17.30 -9.33
CA ARG A 65 -2.32 18.66 -9.57
C ARG A 65 -3.45 19.68 -9.44
N ASP A 66 -3.05 20.89 -9.04
CA ASP A 66 -3.94 22.04 -9.11
C ASP A 66 -4.33 22.33 -10.58
N ASN A 67 -5.54 22.85 -10.78
CA ASN A 67 -6.12 23.18 -12.09
C ASN A 67 -6.10 22.01 -13.11
N LEU A 68 -6.11 20.76 -12.63
CA LEU A 68 -6.25 19.59 -13.51
C LEU A 68 -7.65 19.57 -14.14
N ASP A 69 -7.71 19.29 -15.43
CA ASP A 69 -8.97 19.07 -16.14
C ASP A 69 -9.85 18.02 -15.43
N PRO A 70 -11.12 18.34 -15.10
CA PRO A 70 -11.99 17.43 -14.34
C PRO A 70 -12.21 16.07 -14.99
N GLU A 71 -12.29 16.00 -16.32
CA GLU A 71 -12.46 14.74 -17.05
C GLU A 71 -11.19 13.90 -17.00
N ARG A 72 -10.01 14.55 -17.09
CA ARG A 72 -8.73 13.88 -16.86
C ARG A 72 -8.59 13.35 -15.44
N ARG A 73 -9.04 14.10 -14.43
CA ARG A 73 -9.10 13.59 -13.05
C ARG A 73 -10.07 12.40 -12.98
N HIS A 74 -11.27 12.53 -13.51
CA HIS A 74 -12.30 11.49 -13.46
C HIS A 74 -11.86 10.19 -14.15
N GLY A 75 -11.10 10.28 -15.24
CA GLY A 75 -10.52 9.14 -15.93
C GLY A 75 -9.38 8.43 -15.17
N HIS A 76 -8.82 9.04 -14.12
CA HIS A 76 -7.81 8.41 -13.27
C HIS A 76 -8.46 7.44 -12.27
N ARG A 77 -7.80 6.32 -11.95
CA ARG A 77 -8.40 5.27 -11.09
C ARG A 77 -8.81 5.78 -9.70
N TRP A 78 -8.09 6.77 -9.17
CA TRP A 78 -8.36 7.41 -7.88
C TRP A 78 -9.14 8.73 -7.99
N GLY A 79 -9.58 9.11 -9.19
CA GLY A 79 -10.13 10.42 -9.52
C GLY A 79 -11.40 10.80 -8.76
N SER A 80 -12.24 9.81 -8.51
CA SER A 80 -13.53 9.93 -7.82
C SER A 80 -13.47 9.65 -6.32
N LEU A 81 -12.27 9.32 -5.79
CA LEU A 81 -12.12 8.96 -4.39
C LEU A 81 -12.04 10.20 -3.50
N LYS A 82 -12.46 10.00 -2.25
CA LYS A 82 -12.44 11.03 -1.22
C LYS A 82 -11.00 11.30 -0.78
N GLU A 83 -10.62 12.57 -0.77
CA GLU A 83 -9.36 13.03 -0.17
C GLU A 83 -9.41 12.93 1.37
N GLY A 84 -8.25 12.79 2.02
CA GLY A 84 -8.13 12.63 3.47
C GLY A 84 -8.28 11.19 3.97
N ALA A 85 -8.17 10.19 3.09
CA ALA A 85 -8.39 8.79 3.42
C ALA A 85 -7.31 7.88 2.82
N ILE A 86 -7.13 6.71 3.44
CA ILE A 86 -6.44 5.59 2.81
C ILE A 86 -7.35 5.04 1.71
N ILE A 87 -6.84 5.03 0.48
CA ILE A 87 -7.65 4.73 -0.70
C ILE A 87 -7.25 3.44 -1.42
N ASP A 88 -6.02 2.96 -1.20
CA ASP A 88 -5.46 1.80 -1.88
C ASP A 88 -4.19 1.31 -1.17
N TRP A 89 -3.70 0.14 -1.56
CA TRP A 89 -2.37 -0.32 -1.18
C TRP A 89 -1.77 -1.22 -2.27
N ALA A 90 -0.44 -1.34 -2.23
CA ALA A 90 0.32 -2.07 -3.23
C ALA A 90 1.12 -3.21 -2.62
N TYR A 91 1.20 -4.30 -3.37
CA TYR A 91 2.23 -5.32 -3.21
C TYR A 91 3.29 -5.21 -4.29
N THR A 92 4.44 -5.81 -4.01
CA THR A 92 5.51 -6.04 -4.97
C THR A 92 6.05 -7.47 -4.83
N LEU A 93 6.97 -7.82 -5.71
CA LEU A 93 7.70 -9.09 -5.72
C LEU A 93 9.18 -8.79 -5.87
N ALA A 94 10.03 -9.71 -5.40
CA ALA A 94 11.47 -9.58 -5.56
C ALA A 94 11.90 -9.58 -7.04
N ASP A 95 11.14 -10.28 -7.91
CA ASP A 95 11.33 -10.30 -9.37
C ASP A 95 9.96 -10.22 -10.06
N GLU A 96 9.79 -9.27 -10.99
CA GLU A 96 8.59 -9.10 -11.83
C GLU A 96 8.22 -10.41 -12.56
N LYS A 97 9.20 -11.27 -12.88
CA LYS A 97 8.96 -12.56 -13.54
C LYS A 97 8.11 -13.55 -12.74
N ALA A 98 7.94 -13.34 -11.44
CA ALA A 98 7.04 -14.15 -10.62
C ALA A 98 5.57 -13.72 -10.75
N PHE A 99 5.30 -12.49 -11.23
CA PHE A 99 3.94 -11.95 -11.31
C PHE A 99 2.98 -12.74 -12.22
N PRO A 100 3.39 -13.26 -13.40
CA PRO A 100 2.50 -14.06 -14.25
C PRO A 100 1.90 -15.28 -13.55
N ALA A 101 2.58 -15.87 -12.56
CA ALA A 101 2.04 -16.98 -11.78
C ALA A 101 0.87 -16.55 -10.88
N VAL A 102 0.98 -15.36 -10.27
CA VAL A 102 -0.11 -14.75 -9.49
C VAL A 102 -1.28 -14.38 -10.40
N GLN A 103 -1.00 -13.71 -11.52
CA GLN A 103 -2.01 -13.31 -12.50
C GLN A 103 -2.80 -14.53 -13.00
N LYS A 104 -2.11 -15.62 -13.39
CA LYS A 104 -2.73 -16.86 -13.83
C LYS A 104 -3.62 -17.49 -12.76
N ARG A 105 -3.13 -17.59 -11.52
CA ARG A 105 -3.88 -18.20 -10.41
C ARG A 105 -5.19 -17.45 -10.11
N VAL A 106 -5.14 -16.13 -10.17
CA VAL A 106 -6.32 -15.28 -9.95
C VAL A 106 -7.27 -15.37 -11.14
N GLU A 107 -6.76 -15.36 -12.38
CA GLU A 107 -7.56 -15.54 -13.59
C GLU A 107 -8.33 -16.86 -13.61
N GLU A 108 -7.68 -17.97 -13.23
CA GLU A 108 -8.30 -19.30 -13.15
C GLU A 108 -9.48 -19.37 -12.18
N ALA A 109 -9.47 -18.54 -11.13
CA ALA A 109 -10.54 -18.41 -10.14
C ALA A 109 -11.39 -17.14 -10.33
N SER A 110 -11.28 -16.49 -11.49
CA SER A 110 -12.10 -15.32 -11.81
C SER A 110 -13.61 -15.60 -11.86
N PRO A 111 -14.11 -16.81 -12.21
CA PRO A 111 -15.54 -17.11 -12.11
C PRO A 111 -16.10 -17.01 -10.68
N GLU A 112 -15.31 -17.36 -9.67
CA GLU A 112 -15.71 -17.32 -8.25
C GLU A 112 -15.38 -16.00 -7.57
N THR A 113 -14.23 -15.40 -7.90
CA THR A 113 -13.78 -14.14 -7.29
C THR A 113 -14.38 -12.91 -7.97
N GLY A 114 -14.70 -13.01 -9.27
CA GLY A 114 -15.04 -11.87 -10.12
C GLY A 114 -13.84 -10.95 -10.40
N VAL A 115 -12.62 -11.37 -10.07
CA VAL A 115 -11.41 -10.55 -10.10
C VAL A 115 -10.36 -11.18 -10.99
N ARG A 116 -9.60 -10.32 -11.66
CA ARG A 116 -8.37 -10.67 -12.38
C ARG A 116 -7.41 -9.50 -12.38
N TYR A 117 -6.16 -9.75 -12.76
CA TYR A 117 -5.15 -8.70 -12.89
C TYR A 117 -4.86 -8.41 -14.36
N GLN A 118 -4.83 -7.13 -14.72
CA GLN A 118 -4.43 -6.70 -16.06
C GLN A 118 -2.92 -6.89 -16.28
N ASP A 119 -2.47 -6.84 -17.53
CA ASP A 119 -1.03 -6.86 -17.81
C ASP A 119 -0.31 -5.64 -17.19
N PRO A 120 0.94 -5.81 -16.69
CA PRO A 120 1.68 -4.71 -16.08
C PRO A 120 1.91 -3.54 -17.05
N VAL A 121 1.37 -2.38 -16.72
CA VAL A 121 1.52 -1.13 -17.48
C VAL A 121 2.73 -0.36 -16.97
N ALA A 122 3.59 0.13 -17.85
CA ALA A 122 4.77 0.88 -17.46
C ALA A 122 4.39 2.17 -16.71
N GLY A 123 5.01 2.38 -15.56
CA GLY A 123 4.91 3.57 -14.72
C GLY A 123 6.29 4.14 -14.41
N GLY A 124 6.32 5.36 -13.87
CA GLY A 124 7.57 6.01 -13.54
C GLY A 124 7.42 7.38 -12.89
N ARG A 125 8.52 7.84 -12.31
CA ARG A 125 8.69 9.17 -11.71
C ARG A 125 10.09 9.68 -12.04
N ARG A 126 10.20 10.99 -12.26
CA ARG A 126 11.49 11.68 -12.31
C ARG A 126 11.80 12.30 -10.94
N ARG A 127 12.97 12.00 -10.40
CA ARG A 127 13.50 12.62 -9.18
C ARG A 127 14.02 14.04 -9.46
N PRO A 128 14.15 14.91 -8.43
CA PRO A 128 14.72 16.25 -8.59
C PRO A 128 16.14 16.27 -9.17
N ASP A 129 16.94 15.23 -8.93
CA ASP A 129 18.29 15.06 -9.48
C ASP A 129 18.33 14.58 -10.95
N GLY A 130 17.15 14.37 -11.57
CA GLY A 130 17.02 13.95 -12.95
C GLY A 130 16.98 12.44 -13.17
N ALA A 131 17.19 11.62 -12.14
CA ALA A 131 17.09 10.16 -12.23
C ALA A 131 15.66 9.72 -12.60
N GLU A 132 15.55 8.78 -13.53
CA GLU A 132 14.28 8.21 -13.98
C GLU A 132 14.04 6.87 -13.30
N LEU A 133 12.98 6.82 -12.49
CA LEU A 133 12.53 5.62 -11.79
C LEU A 133 11.47 4.93 -12.63
N LYS A 134 11.58 3.61 -12.82
CA LYS A 134 10.66 2.82 -13.64
C LYS A 134 10.11 1.65 -12.85
N TRP A 135 8.82 1.41 -13.03
CA TRP A 135 8.13 0.26 -12.49
C TRP A 135 7.03 -0.17 -13.46
N ALA A 136 6.33 -1.25 -13.12
CA ALA A 136 5.12 -1.66 -13.80
C ALA A 136 3.97 -1.75 -12.79
N VAL A 137 2.79 -1.31 -13.20
CA VAL A 137 1.58 -1.38 -12.39
C VAL A 137 0.61 -2.38 -13.00
N SER A 138 0.21 -3.38 -12.22
CA SER A 138 -0.94 -4.22 -12.54
C SER A 138 -2.05 -3.98 -11.53
N SER A 139 -3.20 -3.51 -12.02
CA SER A 139 -4.40 -3.26 -11.24
C SER A 139 -5.43 -4.36 -11.46
N ALA A 140 -6.25 -4.60 -10.44
CA ALA A 140 -7.35 -5.54 -10.53
C ALA A 140 -8.49 -5.00 -11.42
N GLN A 141 -9.10 -5.89 -12.19
CA GLN A 141 -10.26 -5.63 -13.03
C GLN A 141 -11.33 -6.68 -12.77
N ASP A 142 -12.57 -6.35 -13.12
CA ASP A 142 -13.66 -7.32 -13.15
C ASP A 142 -13.57 -8.24 -14.38
N ALA A 143 -14.41 -9.27 -14.41
CA ALA A 143 -14.51 -10.20 -15.54
C ALA A 143 -14.86 -9.53 -16.89
N SER A 144 -15.39 -8.30 -16.88
CA SER A 144 -15.72 -7.50 -18.07
C SER A 144 -14.62 -6.50 -18.44
N HIS A 145 -13.40 -6.68 -17.93
CA HIS A 145 -12.24 -5.80 -18.19
C HIS A 145 -12.39 -4.38 -17.61
N LYS A 146 -13.36 -4.14 -16.71
CA LYS A 146 -13.52 -2.81 -16.10
C LYS A 146 -12.66 -2.71 -14.85
N PRO A 147 -12.07 -1.53 -14.57
CA PRO A 147 -11.32 -1.30 -13.33
C PRO A 147 -12.19 -1.62 -12.11
N LEU A 148 -11.65 -2.40 -11.17
CA LEU A 148 -12.28 -2.58 -9.87
C LEU A 148 -12.14 -1.30 -9.03
N TRP A 149 -13.10 -1.07 -8.14
CA TRP A 149 -13.03 0.02 -7.19
C TRP A 149 -11.75 -0.09 -6.35
N PRO A 150 -10.91 0.97 -6.27
CA PRO A 150 -9.67 0.94 -5.49
C PRO A 150 -9.90 0.51 -4.03
N GLY A 151 -8.93 -0.21 -3.48
CA GLY A 151 -9.09 -0.81 -2.15
C GLY A 151 -9.88 -2.12 -2.12
N THR A 152 -10.35 -2.62 -3.27
CA THR A 152 -10.99 -3.95 -3.36
C THR A 152 -9.96 -5.08 -3.31
N ALA A 153 -8.86 -4.88 -4.04
CA ALA A 153 -7.76 -5.80 -4.20
C ALA A 153 -6.46 -4.98 -4.24
N PRO A 154 -5.33 -5.52 -3.73
CA PRO A 154 -4.05 -4.84 -3.86
C PRO A 154 -3.72 -4.64 -5.34
N PHE A 155 -3.11 -3.52 -5.69
CA PHE A 155 -2.42 -3.44 -6.98
C PHE A 155 -0.97 -3.89 -6.83
N TRP A 156 -0.34 -4.22 -7.95
CA TRP A 156 1.05 -4.65 -7.98
C TRP A 156 1.93 -3.53 -8.52
N CYS A 157 2.95 -3.14 -7.77
CA CYS A 157 3.96 -2.16 -8.14
C CYS A 157 5.31 -2.88 -8.27
N LEU A 158 5.66 -3.27 -9.50
CA LEU A 158 6.79 -4.15 -9.80
C LEU A 158 7.99 -3.31 -10.23
N ASP A 159 9.06 -3.33 -9.44
CA ASP A 159 10.27 -2.54 -9.70
C ASP A 159 10.97 -2.95 -11.00
N ARG A 160 11.26 -1.98 -11.88
CA ARG A 160 12.10 -2.16 -13.08
C ARG A 160 13.43 -1.43 -13.02
N THR A 161 13.55 -0.50 -12.07
CA THR A 161 14.81 0.08 -11.59
C THR A 161 15.12 -0.45 -10.19
N PRO A 162 16.39 -0.49 -9.75
CA PRO A 162 16.73 -0.90 -8.39
C PRO A 162 15.90 -0.17 -7.33
N ARG A 163 15.29 -0.93 -6.41
CA ARG A 163 14.33 -0.40 -5.45
C ARG A 163 14.89 0.76 -4.63
N HIS A 164 16.14 0.69 -4.18
CA HIS A 164 16.77 1.73 -3.37
C HIS A 164 16.75 3.11 -4.04
N LEU A 165 16.61 3.19 -5.37
CA LEU A 165 16.45 4.47 -6.09
C LEU A 165 15.04 5.05 -5.91
N ARG A 166 14.01 4.20 -5.87
CA ARG A 166 12.60 4.57 -5.71
C ARG A 166 12.21 4.74 -4.25
N VAL A 167 12.70 3.84 -3.40
CA VAL A 167 12.46 3.75 -1.95
C VAL A 167 13.82 3.63 -1.25
N PRO A 168 14.55 4.74 -1.06
CA PRO A 168 15.83 4.72 -0.35
C PRO A 168 15.56 4.51 1.15
N TYR A 169 15.54 3.29 1.67
CA TYR A 169 15.29 3.04 3.10
C TYR A 169 16.57 2.74 3.91
N ARG A 170 17.63 2.32 3.23
CA ARG A 170 18.96 2.09 3.80
C ARG A 170 20.05 2.47 2.79
N ASP A 171 21.24 2.67 3.31
CA ASP A 171 22.46 2.73 2.51
C ASP A 171 22.80 1.30 2.02
N GLU A 172 23.03 1.15 0.72
CA GLU A 172 23.20 -0.18 0.11
C GLU A 172 24.59 -0.78 0.38
N GLU A 173 25.59 0.04 0.73
CA GLU A 173 26.95 -0.44 1.02
C GLU A 173 27.08 -0.87 2.48
N THR A 174 26.57 -0.05 3.40
CA THR A 174 26.70 -0.25 4.85
C THR A 174 25.51 -0.99 5.47
N GLY A 175 24.37 -1.03 4.77
CA GLY A 175 23.12 -1.60 5.27
C GLY A 175 22.42 -0.75 6.34
N VAL A 176 22.96 0.43 6.65
CA VAL A 176 22.44 1.31 7.72
C VAL A 176 21.19 2.04 7.24
N ALA A 177 20.16 2.10 8.08
CA ALA A 177 18.93 2.83 7.80
C ALA A 177 19.19 4.33 7.55
N LEU A 178 18.53 4.92 6.56
CA LEU A 178 18.74 6.33 6.22
C LEU A 178 18.01 7.27 7.18
N PRO A 179 18.50 8.52 7.41
CA PRO A 179 17.92 9.43 8.40
C PRO A 179 16.42 9.68 8.24
N HIS A 180 15.92 9.79 7.00
CA HIS A 180 14.51 10.01 6.71
C HIS A 180 13.59 8.80 6.96
N THR A 181 14.14 7.68 7.41
CA THR A 181 13.39 6.52 7.92
C THR A 181 13.26 6.51 9.45
N THR A 182 13.69 7.57 10.11
CA THR A 182 13.54 7.75 11.55
C THR A 182 12.45 8.77 11.81
N HIS A 183 11.41 8.38 12.52
CA HIS A 183 10.22 9.19 12.77
C HIS A 183 10.13 9.56 14.25
N ALA A 184 9.72 10.80 14.56
CA ALA A 184 9.58 11.26 15.94
C ALA A 184 8.54 10.47 16.75
N SER A 185 7.58 9.84 16.08
CA SER A 185 6.61 8.92 16.67
C SER A 185 7.14 7.51 16.93
N GLY A 186 8.39 7.20 16.58
CA GLY A 186 8.94 5.84 16.70
C GLY A 186 8.40 4.84 15.68
N ALA A 187 7.71 5.30 14.63
CA ALA A 187 7.22 4.43 13.56
C ALA A 187 8.37 3.73 12.82
N LEU A 188 8.22 2.42 12.56
CA LEU A 188 9.27 1.59 11.96
C LEU A 188 8.83 0.86 10.69
N GLY A 189 7.53 0.81 10.43
CA GLY A 189 6.92 0.00 9.37
C GLY A 189 5.41 -0.07 9.48
N ILE A 190 4.78 -0.87 8.60
CA ILE A 190 3.36 -1.18 8.65
C ILE A 190 3.17 -2.55 9.31
N SER A 191 2.47 -2.59 10.45
CA SER A 191 2.15 -3.84 11.15
C SER A 191 0.96 -4.54 10.49
N GLN A 192 -0.11 -3.80 10.18
CA GLN A 192 -1.37 -4.37 9.74
C GLN A 192 -2.15 -3.44 8.83
N VAL A 193 -2.89 -4.01 7.88
CA VAL A 193 -3.84 -3.32 7.00
C VAL A 193 -5.17 -4.00 7.22
N PHE A 194 -6.14 -3.24 7.71
CA PHE A 194 -7.49 -3.73 7.94
C PHE A 194 -8.38 -3.30 6.80
N ILE A 195 -9.18 -4.24 6.33
CA ILE A 195 -10.11 -4.03 5.24
C ILE A 195 -11.46 -4.52 5.72
N SER A 196 -12.41 -3.61 5.77
CA SER A 196 -13.80 -3.99 6.01
C SER A 196 -14.57 -3.95 4.71
N VAL A 197 -15.33 -5.01 4.44
CA VAL A 197 -16.08 -5.18 3.19
C VAL A 197 -17.56 -5.45 3.45
N PRO A 198 -18.45 -5.13 2.49
CA PRO A 198 -19.83 -5.58 2.54
C PRO A 198 -19.92 -7.10 2.72
N GLU A 199 -20.83 -7.57 3.56
CA GLU A 199 -20.97 -9.00 3.90
C GLU A 199 -21.09 -9.91 2.67
N LYS A 200 -21.83 -9.48 1.65
CA LYS A 200 -21.99 -10.18 0.36
C LYS A 200 -20.68 -10.38 -0.43
N GLU A 201 -19.66 -9.56 -0.17
CA GLU A 201 -18.36 -9.57 -0.85
C GLU A 201 -17.31 -10.31 0.00
N PHE A 202 -17.61 -10.66 1.24
CA PHE A 202 -16.64 -11.23 2.17
C PHE A 202 -16.03 -12.53 1.65
N SER A 203 -16.86 -13.49 1.23
CA SER A 203 -16.38 -14.81 0.80
C SER A 203 -15.53 -14.76 -0.49
N SER A 204 -15.96 -14.01 -1.50
CA SER A 204 -15.19 -13.86 -2.75
C SER A 204 -13.90 -13.08 -2.51
N THR A 205 -13.92 -12.08 -1.64
CA THR A 205 -12.71 -11.35 -1.24
C THR A 205 -11.76 -12.25 -0.44
N CYS A 206 -12.25 -13.10 0.48
CA CYS A 206 -11.39 -14.08 1.15
C CYS A 206 -10.69 -15.00 0.16
N LEU A 207 -11.42 -15.52 -0.83
CA LEU A 207 -10.84 -16.40 -1.85
C LEU A 207 -9.76 -15.67 -2.66
N LEU A 208 -9.99 -14.42 -3.06
CA LEU A 208 -8.98 -13.61 -3.72
C LEU A 208 -7.69 -13.51 -2.90
N TYR A 209 -7.80 -13.32 -1.59
CA TYR A 209 -6.65 -13.16 -0.71
C TYR A 209 -5.94 -14.49 -0.47
N ASP A 210 -6.68 -15.60 -0.40
CA ASP A 210 -6.08 -16.94 -0.40
C ASP A 210 -5.23 -17.18 -1.66
N LEU A 211 -5.66 -16.66 -2.82
CA LEU A 211 -4.92 -16.79 -4.09
C LEU A 211 -3.67 -15.89 -4.11
N VAL A 212 -3.73 -14.70 -3.53
CA VAL A 212 -2.60 -13.74 -3.49
C VAL A 212 -1.55 -14.14 -2.44
N HIS A 213 -1.98 -14.58 -1.27
CA HIS A 213 -1.13 -14.78 -0.09
C HIS A 213 -0.88 -16.25 0.26
N GLY A 214 -1.65 -17.18 -0.29
CA GLY A 214 -1.78 -18.52 0.30
C GLY A 214 -2.83 -18.53 1.42
N PRO A 215 -2.99 -19.65 2.15
CA PRO A 215 -4.13 -19.85 3.04
C PRO A 215 -4.16 -18.84 4.20
N ALA A 216 -5.37 -18.35 4.50
CA ALA A 216 -5.62 -17.49 5.65
C ALA A 216 -5.15 -18.12 6.98
N ILE A 217 -4.66 -17.25 7.87
CA ILE A 217 -4.43 -17.55 9.27
C ILE A 217 -5.80 -17.59 9.97
N LYS A 218 -6.06 -18.64 10.75
CA LYS A 218 -7.30 -18.75 11.52
C LYS A 218 -7.20 -17.89 12.79
N HIS A 219 -7.73 -16.68 12.73
CA HIS A 219 -8.16 -15.98 13.94
C HIS A 219 -9.63 -16.31 14.21
N GLY A 220 -10.03 -16.40 15.48
CA GLY A 220 -11.42 -16.68 15.86
C GLY A 220 -12.39 -15.75 15.11
N SER A 221 -13.36 -16.33 14.41
CA SER A 221 -14.35 -15.65 13.55
C SER A 221 -14.96 -14.39 14.21
N PRO A 222 -15.20 -13.29 13.46
CA PRO A 222 -15.43 -13.20 12.00
C PRO A 222 -14.31 -12.59 11.15
N GLU A 223 -13.08 -12.47 11.66
CA GLU A 223 -11.96 -11.91 10.91
C GLU A 223 -11.09 -13.00 10.26
N LYS A 224 -10.60 -12.74 9.03
CA LYS A 224 -9.54 -13.54 8.40
C LYS A 224 -8.32 -12.67 8.16
N ALA A 225 -7.13 -13.26 8.29
CA ALA A 225 -5.88 -12.54 8.07
C ALA A 225 -4.92 -13.34 7.19
N TRP A 226 -4.05 -12.64 6.46
CA TRP A 226 -3.04 -13.24 5.58
C TRP A 226 -1.70 -12.54 5.74
N HIS A 227 -0.62 -13.31 5.83
CA HIS A 227 0.72 -12.74 5.94
C HIS A 227 1.20 -12.12 4.62
N TRP A 228 1.94 -11.03 4.75
CA TRP A 228 2.87 -10.56 3.73
C TRP A 228 4.29 -10.59 4.28
N THR A 229 5.26 -10.20 3.46
CA THR A 229 6.63 -9.90 3.87
C THR A 229 6.97 -8.45 3.61
N VAL A 230 8.12 -7.98 4.09
CA VAL A 230 8.62 -6.63 3.86
C VAL A 230 10.01 -6.70 3.22
N TYR A 231 10.37 -5.69 2.44
CA TYR A 231 11.57 -5.74 1.58
C TYR A 231 12.88 -5.85 2.38
N ALA A 232 12.94 -5.26 3.58
CA ALA A 232 14.10 -5.38 4.45
C ALA A 232 14.20 -6.74 5.17
N GLY A 233 13.18 -7.62 5.07
CA GLY A 233 13.13 -8.90 5.77
C GLY A 233 12.93 -8.80 7.28
N SER A 234 12.48 -7.65 7.79
CA SER A 234 12.08 -7.50 9.19
C SER A 234 10.92 -8.44 9.53
N SER A 235 10.86 -8.92 10.76
CA SER A 235 9.73 -9.69 11.30
C SER A 235 8.97 -8.93 12.39
N ARG A 236 9.21 -7.62 12.55
CA ARG A 236 8.50 -6.78 13.54
C ARG A 236 7.09 -6.45 13.05
N GLY A 237 6.15 -6.39 13.99
CA GLY A 237 4.71 -6.27 13.72
C GLY A 237 4.06 -7.59 13.32
N GLU A 238 2.74 -7.57 13.11
CA GLU A 238 1.97 -8.74 12.70
C GLU A 238 2.24 -9.11 11.23
N GLN A 239 2.47 -8.11 10.39
CA GLN A 239 2.66 -8.22 8.94
C GLN A 239 1.52 -8.97 8.26
N VAL A 240 0.28 -8.53 8.55
CA VAL A 240 -0.94 -9.16 8.05
C VAL A 240 -1.91 -8.18 7.42
N VAL A 241 -2.55 -8.61 6.34
CA VAL A 241 -3.77 -7.99 5.86
C VAL A 241 -4.95 -8.71 6.51
N SER A 242 -5.82 -7.95 7.16
CA SER A 242 -7.01 -8.46 7.83
C SER A 242 -8.26 -8.06 7.07
N LEU A 243 -9.18 -8.99 6.91
CA LEU A 243 -10.48 -8.79 6.29
C LEU A 243 -11.59 -9.11 7.28
N SER A 244 -12.53 -8.18 7.42
CA SER A 244 -13.76 -8.36 8.19
C SER A 244 -15.00 -8.03 7.37
N ALA A 245 -16.10 -8.71 7.64
CA ALA A 245 -17.40 -8.32 7.13
C ALA A 245 -17.96 -7.15 7.96
N SER A 246 -18.56 -6.16 7.30
CA SER A 246 -19.34 -5.09 7.93
C SER A 246 -20.83 -5.26 7.63
N PRO A 247 -21.60 -5.91 8.52
CA PRO A 247 -23.04 -6.06 8.34
C PRO A 247 -23.73 -4.69 8.22
N GLY A 248 -24.54 -4.52 7.18
CA GLY A 248 -25.30 -3.29 6.94
C GLY A 248 -24.52 -2.12 6.31
N SER A 249 -23.18 -2.20 6.20
CA SER A 249 -22.41 -1.23 5.42
C SER A 249 -22.40 -1.59 3.93
N LYS A 250 -22.53 -0.57 3.08
CA LYS A 250 -22.26 -0.68 1.64
C LYS A 250 -20.86 -0.22 1.28
N GLU A 251 -20.15 0.39 2.24
CA GLU A 251 -18.86 1.01 2.00
C GLU A 251 -17.74 0.10 2.47
N ARG A 252 -16.64 0.16 1.72
CA ARG A 252 -15.36 -0.44 2.10
C ARG A 252 -14.57 0.57 2.92
N HIS A 253 -13.89 0.10 3.95
CA HIS A 253 -13.01 0.94 4.76
C HIS A 253 -11.64 0.29 4.87
N ILE A 254 -10.60 1.11 4.72
CA ILE A 254 -9.22 0.70 4.93
C ILE A 254 -8.66 1.50 6.09
N SER A 255 -8.09 0.81 7.06
CA SER A 255 -7.26 1.41 8.11
C SER A 255 -5.95 0.64 8.24
N LEU A 256 -4.98 1.20 8.95
CA LEU A 256 -3.69 0.56 9.15
C LEU A 256 -3.21 0.75 10.58
N ARG A 257 -2.33 -0.16 11.00
CA ARG A 257 -1.55 -0.06 12.22
C ARG A 257 -0.07 -0.04 11.88
N LEU A 258 0.68 0.87 12.49
CA LEU A 258 2.12 1.00 12.35
C LEU A 258 2.85 0.08 13.34
N VAL A 259 4.05 -0.34 12.99
CA VAL A 259 5.01 -0.89 13.95
C VAL A 259 5.61 0.27 14.74
N GLY A 260 5.52 0.21 16.06
CA GLY A 260 6.14 1.19 16.96
C GLY A 260 7.41 0.69 17.65
N ASP A 261 8.19 1.62 18.19
CA ASP A 261 9.18 1.32 19.22
C ASP A 261 8.58 1.51 20.63
N GLN A 262 9.41 1.38 21.66
CA GLN A 262 8.97 1.50 23.05
C GLN A 262 8.42 2.90 23.41
N ASP A 263 8.78 3.92 22.64
CA ASP A 263 8.39 5.31 22.88
C ASP A 263 7.21 5.74 21.99
N SER A 264 6.76 4.85 21.10
CA SER A 264 5.63 5.12 20.20
C SER A 264 4.33 5.38 20.96
N PRO A 265 3.56 6.43 20.58
CA PRO A 265 2.25 6.68 21.16
C PRO A 265 1.28 5.57 20.73
N ARG A 266 0.13 5.48 21.40
CA ARG A 266 -0.93 4.55 20.98
C ARG A 266 -1.40 4.83 19.55
N SER A 267 -1.46 6.10 19.16
CA SER A 267 -1.88 6.54 17.83
C SER A 267 -1.37 7.94 17.52
N ILE A 268 -1.36 8.28 16.23
CA ILE A 268 -1.05 9.62 15.72
C ILE A 268 -2.15 10.10 14.77
N HIS A 269 -2.40 11.41 14.78
CA HIS A 269 -3.27 12.06 13.81
C HIS A 269 -2.44 12.53 12.62
N VAL A 270 -2.75 12.05 11.42
CA VAL A 270 -2.01 12.43 10.20
C VAL A 270 -2.77 13.44 9.36
N LEU A 271 -4.11 13.33 9.27
CA LEU A 271 -4.98 14.25 8.55
C LEU A 271 -6.29 14.43 9.35
N PRO A 272 -7.09 15.47 9.07
CA PRO A 272 -8.42 15.60 9.66
C PRO A 272 -9.27 14.33 9.43
N GLY A 273 -9.61 13.63 10.52
CA GLY A 273 -10.39 12.39 10.47
C GLY A 273 -9.60 11.12 10.13
N LEU A 274 -8.26 11.20 9.98
CA LEU A 274 -7.40 10.04 9.76
C LEU A 274 -6.37 9.91 10.89
N THR A 275 -6.50 8.81 11.62
CA THR A 275 -5.61 8.40 12.72
C THR A 275 -4.94 7.10 12.34
N LEU A 276 -3.64 6.97 12.64
CA LEU A 276 -2.88 5.73 12.50
C LEU A 276 -2.56 5.19 13.89
N ASP A 277 -2.95 3.97 14.18
CA ASP A 277 -2.66 3.30 15.45
C ASP A 277 -1.28 2.64 15.42
N PHE A 278 -0.71 2.35 16.58
CA PHE A 278 0.53 1.60 16.71
C PHE A 278 0.33 0.23 17.34
N ASP A 279 1.13 -0.73 16.90
CA ASP A 279 1.31 -2.04 17.49
C ASP A 279 2.49 -1.98 18.46
N ASN A 280 2.23 -1.59 19.70
CA ASN A 280 3.26 -1.43 20.74
C ASN A 280 3.59 -2.78 21.42
N ARG A 281 3.70 -3.86 20.65
CA ARG A 281 4.20 -5.12 21.20
C ARG A 281 5.68 -4.89 21.54
N SER A 282 6.00 -4.94 22.82
CA SER A 282 7.37 -4.99 23.32
C SER A 282 8.10 -6.13 22.60
N ASP A 283 9.26 -5.85 22.01
CA ASP A 283 10.14 -6.88 21.46
C ASP A 283 10.44 -7.91 22.58
N GLY A 284 9.80 -9.08 22.53
CA GLY A 284 10.07 -10.22 23.41
C GLY A 284 8.90 -10.72 24.25
N GLU A 285 8.21 -11.75 23.73
CA GLU A 285 8.11 -13.08 24.38
C GLU A 285 8.32 -14.17 23.32
#